data_AF-A0A2W6CGE1-F1
#
_entry.id   AF-A0A2W6CGE1-F1
#
_cell.length_a   1.000
_cell.length_b   1.000
_cell.length_c   1.000
_cell.angle_alpha   90.00
_cell.angle_beta   90.00
_cell.angle_gamma   90.00
#
_symmetry.space_group_name_H-M   'P 1'
#
loop_
_entity.id
_entity.type
_entity.pdbx_description
1 polymer ?
#
loop_
_entity_poly.entity_id
_entity_poly.type
_entity_poly.pdbx_seq_one_letter_code
_entity_poly.pdbx_strand_id
1 'polypeptide(L)'
;MHGGMKTFRDSPADARHYVEADRARADDYYLAEDTGIAERYVASPAAGVRRLKPLTGDGYEAWVAGVDPDTGQPKGRLRNDARAVRFVEVTVNGPKSWSLAAELHPDISAAYDAAQERAASQIIGWL
;
A
#
# COMPACT_ATOMS: atom_id res chain seq x y z
N MET A 1 16.98 9.40 2.15
CA MET A 1 15.55 9.57 1.83
C MET A 1 14.88 10.17 3.05
N HIS A 2 14.01 11.16 2.89
CA HIS A 2 13.11 11.58 3.97
C HIS A 2 11.80 10.82 3.78
N GLY A 3 11.29 10.17 4.84
CA GLY A 3 9.93 9.64 4.86
C GLY A 3 8.92 10.78 4.68
N GLY A 4 7.72 10.46 4.23
CA GLY A 4 6.72 11.48 3.91
C GLY A 4 5.29 10.96 3.89
N MET A 5 4.37 11.92 3.97
CA MET A 5 2.94 11.70 3.84
C MET A 5 2.44 12.51 2.63
N LYS A 6 1.73 11.87 1.70
CA LYS A 6 1.16 12.53 0.52
C LYS A 6 -0.34 12.25 0.44
N THR A 7 -1.14 13.29 0.25
CA THR A 7 -2.57 13.10 -0.06
C THR A 7 -2.74 12.83 -1.55
N PHE A 8 -3.43 11.75 -1.91
CA PHE A 8 -3.81 11.46 -3.28
C PHE A 8 -5.23 11.97 -3.56
N ARG A 9 -5.41 12.64 -4.70
CA ARG A 9 -6.68 13.28 -5.09
C ARG A 9 -7.10 13.00 -6.54
N ASP A 10 -6.22 12.43 -7.35
CA ASP A 10 -6.46 12.18 -8.76
C ASP A 10 -7.41 10.99 -8.97
N SER A 11 -7.53 10.52 -10.21
CA SER A 11 -8.49 9.47 -10.52
C SER A 11 -8.06 8.11 -9.93
N PRO A 12 -9.02 7.22 -9.61
CA PRO A 12 -8.69 5.85 -9.21
C PRO A 12 -7.84 5.10 -10.24
N ALA A 13 -8.08 5.32 -11.53
CA ALA A 13 -7.28 4.76 -12.61
C ALA A 13 -5.82 5.25 -12.58
N ASP A 14 -5.59 6.54 -12.29
CA ASP A 14 -4.24 7.08 -12.14
C ASP A 14 -3.51 6.45 -10.93
N ALA A 15 -4.24 6.20 -9.84
CA ALA A 15 -3.68 5.54 -8.66
C ALA A 15 -3.25 4.10 -8.98
N ARG A 16 -4.08 3.38 -9.74
CA ARG A 16 -3.76 2.02 -10.20
C ARG A 16 -2.55 2.05 -11.14
N HIS A 17 -2.55 2.95 -12.11
CA HIS A 17 -1.43 3.09 -13.03
C HIS A 17 -0.13 3.43 -12.28
N TYR A 18 -0.18 4.25 -11.22
CA TYR A 18 0.98 4.54 -10.39
C TYR A 18 1.61 3.28 -9.79
N VAL A 19 0.82 2.41 -9.15
CA VAL A 19 1.33 1.18 -8.53
C VAL A 19 1.65 0.06 -9.53
N GLU A 20 1.03 0.10 -10.72
CA GLU A 20 1.35 -0.83 -11.81
C GLU A 20 2.59 -0.39 -12.61
N ALA A 21 2.81 0.91 -12.80
CA ALA A 21 3.92 1.46 -13.59
C ALA A 21 5.23 1.58 -12.80
N ASP A 22 5.19 1.73 -11.48
CA ASP A 22 6.38 1.64 -10.61
C ASP A 22 6.97 0.22 -10.55
N ARG A 23 6.44 -0.71 -11.37
CA ARG A 23 7.02 -2.05 -11.66
C ARG A 23 8.15 -2.02 -12.72
N ALA A 24 8.78 -0.87 -12.97
CA ALA A 24 9.80 -0.73 -14.02
C ALA A 24 11.19 -1.29 -13.63
N ARG A 25 11.30 -2.63 -13.65
CA ARG A 25 12.45 -3.56 -13.75
C ARG A 25 13.91 -3.07 -13.53
N ALA A 26 14.59 -3.80 -12.64
CA ALA A 26 15.77 -4.59 -13.03
C ALA A 26 15.58 -6.07 -12.64
N ASP A 27 14.97 -6.35 -11.49
CA ASP A 27 14.60 -7.70 -11.07
C ASP A 27 13.21 -7.63 -10.39
N ASP A 28 12.29 -8.51 -10.79
CA ASP A 28 10.92 -8.60 -10.25
C ASP A 28 10.93 -8.91 -8.74
N TYR A 29 11.09 -7.89 -7.89
CA TYR A 29 11.10 -8.05 -6.43
C TYR A 29 9.77 -7.77 -5.73
N TYR A 30 8.71 -7.38 -6.44
CA TYR A 30 7.44 -7.11 -5.76
C TYR A 30 6.25 -7.99 -6.15
N LEU A 31 6.04 -8.38 -7.42
CA LEU A 31 4.76 -9.01 -7.78
C LEU A 31 4.92 -9.98 -8.95
N ALA A 32 4.96 -11.29 -8.65
CA ALA A 32 4.65 -12.31 -9.64
C ALA A 32 3.17 -12.17 -10.04
N GLU A 33 2.88 -12.29 -11.33
CA GLU A 33 1.52 -12.25 -11.85
C GLU A 33 0.62 -13.23 -11.07
N ASP A 34 -0.59 -12.76 -10.74
CA ASP A 34 -1.68 -13.46 -10.03
C ASP A 34 -1.74 -13.31 -8.48
N THR A 35 -0.71 -12.75 -7.82
CA THR A 35 -0.79 -12.38 -6.39
C THR A 35 -1.04 -10.86 -6.27
N GLY A 36 -2.16 -10.45 -5.66
CA GLY A 36 -2.69 -9.07 -5.71
C GLY A 36 -1.67 -7.92 -5.53
N ILE A 37 -1.96 -6.77 -6.14
CA ILE A 37 -1.06 -5.61 -6.21
C ILE A 37 -0.87 -4.85 -4.90
N ALA A 38 -1.71 -5.10 -3.90
CA ALA A 38 -1.62 -4.50 -2.59
C ALA A 38 -2.14 -5.44 -1.51
N GLU A 39 -1.44 -5.53 -0.39
CA GLU A 39 -1.98 -6.14 0.81
C GLU A 39 -3.05 -5.22 1.43
N ARG A 40 -4.12 -5.82 1.96
CA ARG A 40 -5.24 -5.08 2.55
C ARG A 40 -5.33 -5.34 4.03
N TYR A 41 -5.44 -4.26 4.80
CA TYR A 41 -5.65 -4.31 6.24
C TYR A 41 -6.91 -3.52 6.61
N VAL A 42 -7.56 -3.92 7.69
CA VAL A 42 -8.59 -3.14 8.38
C VAL A 42 -8.17 -2.97 9.83
N ALA A 43 -8.27 -1.74 10.33
CA ALA A 43 -7.97 -1.40 11.72
C ALA A 43 -9.22 -0.80 12.39
N SER A 44 -9.45 -1.17 13.64
CA SER A 44 -10.43 -0.49 14.50
C SER A 44 -10.03 -0.62 15.96
N PRO A 45 -10.42 0.34 16.83
CA PRO A 45 -10.12 0.25 18.26
C PRO A 45 -10.62 -1.03 18.94
N ALA A 46 -11.74 -1.60 18.48
CA ALA A 46 -12.34 -2.79 19.09
C ALA A 46 -11.76 -4.12 18.58
N ALA A 47 -11.35 -4.18 17.30
CA ALA A 47 -10.89 -5.43 16.66
C ALA A 47 -9.39 -5.45 16.37
N GLY A 48 -8.66 -4.38 16.69
CA GLY A 48 -7.24 -4.24 16.34
C GLY A 48 -7.02 -4.20 14.83
N VAL A 49 -5.82 -4.60 14.40
CA VAL A 49 -5.44 -4.72 12.99
C VAL A 49 -5.71 -6.13 12.50
N ARG A 50 -6.41 -6.25 11.37
CA ARG A 50 -6.67 -7.53 10.71
C ARG A 50 -6.33 -7.45 9.23
N ARG A 51 -5.56 -8.43 8.78
CA ARG A 51 -5.26 -8.62 7.36
C ARG A 51 -6.47 -9.21 6.63
N LEU A 52 -6.73 -8.72 5.43
CA LEU A 52 -7.79 -9.15 4.53
C LEU A 52 -7.17 -9.75 3.26
N LYS A 53 -8.01 -10.19 2.31
CA LYS A 53 -7.54 -10.65 1.00
C LYS A 53 -6.78 -9.51 0.29
N PRO A 54 -5.63 -9.80 -0.35
CA PRO A 54 -4.94 -8.83 -1.20
C PRO A 54 -5.87 -8.28 -2.29
N LEU A 55 -5.61 -7.06 -2.73
CA LEU A 55 -6.37 -6.39 -3.78
C LEU A 55 -5.78 -6.72 -5.15
N THR A 56 -6.63 -7.10 -6.09
CA THR A 56 -6.30 -7.07 -7.52
C THR A 56 -6.23 -5.61 -8.01
N GLY A 57 -5.79 -5.38 -9.25
CA GLY A 57 -5.83 -4.04 -9.86
C GLY A 57 -7.22 -3.40 -9.78
N ASP A 58 -8.25 -4.15 -10.20
CA ASP A 58 -9.64 -3.70 -10.14
C ASP A 58 -10.11 -3.47 -8.69
N GLY A 59 -9.70 -4.35 -7.76
CA GLY A 59 -10.04 -4.22 -6.35
C GLY A 59 -9.41 -2.98 -5.70
N TYR A 60 -8.17 -2.66 -6.06
CA TYR A 60 -7.48 -1.46 -5.61
C TYR A 60 -8.13 -0.20 -6.19
N GLU A 61 -8.45 -0.20 -7.48
CA GLU A 61 -9.13 0.92 -8.13
C GLU A 61 -10.50 1.20 -7.49
N ALA A 62 -11.29 0.15 -7.22
CA ALA A 62 -12.55 0.26 -6.48
C ALA A 62 -12.34 0.83 -5.07
N TRP A 63 -11.31 0.35 -4.35
CA TRP A 63 -10.97 0.86 -3.01
C TRP A 63 -10.62 2.35 -3.04
N VAL A 64 -9.80 2.80 -4.01
CA VAL A 64 -9.44 4.22 -4.21
C VAL A 64 -10.68 5.05 -4.58
N ALA A 65 -11.63 4.49 -5.32
CA ALA A 65 -12.91 5.12 -5.63
C ALA A 65 -13.82 5.28 -4.39
N GLY A 66 -13.43 4.72 -3.24
CA GLY A 66 -14.23 4.72 -2.02
C GLY A 66 -15.31 3.64 -2.00
N VAL A 67 -15.18 2.62 -2.84
CA VAL A 67 -16.08 1.46 -2.90
C VAL A 67 -15.42 0.29 -2.17
N ASP A 68 -16.19 -0.43 -1.36
CA ASP A 68 -15.72 -1.65 -0.74
C ASP A 68 -15.52 -2.74 -1.81
N PRO A 69 -14.30 -3.27 -2.01
CA PRO A 69 -14.01 -4.17 -3.13
C PRO A 69 -14.68 -5.54 -3.03
N ASP A 70 -15.11 -5.95 -1.83
CA ASP A 70 -15.76 -7.25 -1.63
C ASP A 70 -17.27 -7.17 -1.86
N THR A 71 -17.88 -6.02 -1.55
CA THR A 71 -19.34 -5.84 -1.56
C THR A 71 -19.86 -4.94 -2.68
N GLY A 72 -18.97 -4.15 -3.32
CA GLY A 72 -19.33 -3.14 -4.31
C GLY A 72 -20.09 -1.94 -3.72
N GLN A 73 -20.22 -1.86 -2.40
CA GLN A 73 -20.96 -0.79 -1.74
C GLN A 73 -20.07 0.43 -1.46
N PRO A 74 -20.62 1.65 -1.55
CA PRO A 74 -19.85 2.84 -1.23
C PRO A 74 -19.52 2.88 0.28
N LYS A 75 -18.28 3.26 0.61
CA LYS A 75 -17.80 3.47 1.98
C LYS A 75 -18.28 4.84 2.49
N GLY A 76 -19.60 4.98 2.63
CA GLY A 76 -20.26 6.24 2.99
C GLY A 76 -20.59 7.09 1.77
N ARG A 77 -20.53 8.42 1.91
CA ARG A 77 -20.84 9.36 0.81
C ARG A 77 -19.62 9.59 -0.07
N LEU A 78 -19.69 9.15 -1.33
CA LEU A 78 -18.64 9.39 -2.30
C LEU A 78 -18.58 10.87 -2.69
N ARG A 79 -17.36 11.39 -2.77
CA ARG A 79 -17.05 12.73 -3.28
C ARG A 79 -16.40 12.63 -4.65
N ASN A 80 -16.87 13.46 -5.57
CA ASN A 80 -16.42 13.51 -6.97
C ASN A 80 -15.81 14.87 -7.35
N ASP A 81 -15.67 15.78 -6.38
CA ASP A 81 -15.04 17.07 -6.60
C ASP A 81 -13.50 16.97 -6.57
N ALA A 82 -12.81 17.92 -7.18
CA ALA A 82 -11.35 17.94 -7.28
C ALA A 82 -10.62 18.04 -5.92
N ARG A 83 -11.34 18.33 -4.82
CA ARG A 83 -10.76 18.34 -3.47
C ARG A 83 -11.02 17.04 -2.71
N ALA A 84 -11.64 16.03 -3.32
CA ALA A 84 -11.83 14.73 -2.71
C ALA A 84 -10.47 14.06 -2.47
N VAL A 85 -10.11 13.87 -1.20
CA VAL A 85 -8.98 13.02 -0.84
C VAL A 85 -9.42 11.57 -1.02
N ARG A 86 -8.69 10.80 -1.82
CA ARG A 86 -8.94 9.37 -2.04
C ARG A 86 -8.27 8.54 -0.95
N PHE A 87 -6.97 8.79 -0.76
CA PHE A 87 -6.18 8.17 0.29
C PHE A 87 -5.00 9.06 0.69
N VAL A 88 -4.34 8.64 1.76
CA VAL A 88 -3.06 9.19 2.21
C VAL A 88 -2.01 8.11 2.04
N GLU A 89 -0.97 8.42 1.28
CA GLU A 89 0.19 7.58 1.12
C GLU A 89 1.20 7.89 2.24
N VAL A 90 1.71 6.83 2.88
CA VAL A 90 2.74 6.91 3.90
C VAL A 90 3.87 5.96 3.50
N THR A 91 5.06 6.49 3.27
CA THR A 91 6.21 5.68 2.87
C THR A 91 7.08 5.32 4.08
N VAL A 92 7.32 4.03 4.29
CA VAL A 92 8.21 3.51 5.34
C VAL A 92 9.57 3.17 4.73
N ASN A 93 10.57 3.99 5.00
CA ASN A 93 11.93 3.83 4.47
C ASN A 93 12.99 3.82 5.58
N GLY A 94 14.08 3.10 5.35
CA GLY A 94 15.28 3.09 6.20
C GLY A 94 16.46 3.90 5.63
N PRO A 95 17.58 3.97 6.36
CA PRO A 95 18.86 4.46 5.87
C PRO A 95 19.30 3.77 4.58
N LYS A 96 19.92 4.52 3.65
CA LYS A 96 20.36 3.97 2.36
C LYS A 96 21.41 2.86 2.52
N SER A 97 22.22 2.91 3.59
CA SER A 97 23.18 1.86 3.93
C SER A 97 22.51 0.52 4.19
N TRP A 98 21.28 0.50 4.74
CA TRP A 98 20.54 -0.74 4.97
C TRP A 98 20.06 -1.36 3.66
N SER A 99 19.57 -0.55 2.72
CA SER A 99 19.22 -1.04 1.38
C SER A 99 20.42 -1.63 0.64
N LEU A 100 21.60 -1.00 0.75
CA LEU A 100 22.82 -1.53 0.15
C LEU A 100 23.24 -2.86 0.80
N ALA A 101 23.09 -2.99 2.12
CA ALA A 101 23.40 -4.25 2.81
C ALA A 101 22.41 -5.35 2.44
N ALA A 102 21.11 -5.05 2.35
CA ALA A 102 20.06 -5.99 1.94
C ALA A 102 20.28 -6.53 0.52
N GLU A 103 20.73 -5.68 -0.42
CA GLU A 103 21.05 -6.10 -1.78
C GLU A 103 22.17 -7.14 -1.84
N LEU A 104 23.16 -7.03 -0.95
CA LEU A 104 24.36 -7.88 -0.94
C LEU A 104 24.20 -9.14 -0.07
N HIS A 105 23.26 -9.13 0.88
CA HIS A 105 23.14 -10.13 1.93
C HIS A 105 21.67 -10.57 2.10
N PRO A 106 21.29 -11.77 1.60
CA PRO A 106 19.90 -12.23 1.62
C PRO A 106 19.27 -12.34 3.01
N ASP A 107 20.07 -12.65 4.04
CA ASP A 107 19.63 -12.68 5.44
C ASP A 107 19.29 -11.29 5.98
N ILE A 108 20.08 -10.27 5.59
CA ILE A 108 19.77 -8.87 5.89
C ILE A 108 18.52 -8.42 5.14
N SER A 109 18.36 -8.82 3.88
CA SER A 109 17.16 -8.54 3.09
C SER A 109 15.89 -9.05 3.80
N ALA A 110 15.87 -10.34 4.15
CA ALA A 110 14.73 -10.93 4.86
C ALA A 110 14.46 -10.28 6.23
N ALA A 111 15.52 -9.95 6.98
CA ALA A 111 15.37 -9.25 8.26
C ALA A 111 14.83 -7.82 8.09
N TYR A 112 15.24 -7.13 7.02
CA TYR A 112 14.81 -5.77 6.71
C TYR A 112 13.36 -5.73 6.22
N ASP A 113 12.95 -6.64 5.33
CA ASP A 113 11.55 -6.81 4.91
C ASP A 113 10.64 -7.07 6.10
N ALA A 114 11.02 -8.00 6.99
CA ALA A 114 10.26 -8.30 8.19
C ALA A 114 10.19 -7.09 9.15
N ALA A 115 11.22 -6.25 9.18
CA ALA A 115 11.19 -5.01 9.96
C ALA A 115 10.26 -3.96 9.35
N GLN A 116 10.24 -3.81 8.03
CA GLN A 116 9.32 -2.90 7.33
C GLN A 116 7.86 -3.36 7.45
N GLU A 117 7.57 -4.66 7.34
CA GLU A 117 6.23 -5.21 7.54
C GLU A 117 5.71 -4.97 8.97
N ARG A 118 6.57 -5.19 9.99
CA ARG A 118 6.24 -4.88 11.38
C ARG A 118 5.99 -3.40 11.59
N ALA A 119 6.83 -2.53 11.02
CA ALA A 119 6.65 -1.08 11.11
C ALA A 119 5.31 -0.65 10.49
N ALA A 120 4.96 -1.15 9.31
CA ALA A 120 3.68 -0.89 8.66
C ALA A 120 2.49 -1.33 9.55
N SER A 121 2.56 -2.53 10.12
CA SER A 121 1.51 -3.04 11.02
C SER A 121 1.32 -2.19 12.27
N GLN A 122 2.42 -1.71 12.87
CA GLN A 122 2.37 -0.81 14.03
C GLN A 122 1.77 0.56 13.68
N ILE A 123 2.13 1.12 12.52
CA ILE A 123 1.56 2.37 12.03
C ILE A 123 0.04 2.22 11.81
N ILE A 124 -0.38 1.15 11.13
CA ILE A 124 -1.80 0.88 10.89
C ILE A 124 -2.57 0.71 12.21
N GLY A 125 -1.97 0.08 13.21
CA GLY A 125 -2.61 -0.11 14.53
C GLY A 125 -2.69 1.14 15.40
N TRP A 126 -1.92 2.18 15.08
CA TRP A 126 -1.96 3.46 15.79
C TRP A 126 -3.02 4.42 15.22
N LEU A 127 -3.36 4.29 13.92
CA LEU A 127 -4.39 5.07 13.23
C LEU A 127 -5.81 4.64 13.61
#